data_AF-A0A535JV26-F1
#
_entry.id   AF-A0A535JV26-F1
#
_cell.length_a   1.000
_cell.length_b   1.000
_cell.length_c   1.000
_cell.angle_alpha   90.00
_cell.angle_beta   90.00
_cell.angle_gamma   90.00
#
_symmetry.space_group_name_H-M   'P 1'
#
loop_
_entity.id
_entity.type
_entity.pdbx_description
1 polymer ?
#
loop_
_entity_poly.entity_id
_entity_poly.type
_entity_poly.pdbx_seq_one_letter_code
_entity_poly.pdbx_strand_id
1 'polypeptide(L)' 'ELYVALNTGDFPSDVCLPAGDRLDLLTGKRADGGITVGARDAAVLVPST' A
#
# COMPACT_ATOMS: atom_id res chain seq x y z
N GLU A 1 5.79 -11.05 -6.51
CA GLU A 1 4.61 -10.24 -6.87
C GLU A 1 4.90 -8.78 -6.56
N LEU A 2 4.26 -7.85 -7.26
CA LEU A 2 4.37 -6.41 -7.04
C LEU A 2 2.98 -5.80 -7.06
N TYR A 3 2.64 -5.03 -6.03
CA TYR A 3 1.38 -4.28 -5.96
C TYR A 3 1.69 -2.79 -5.95
N VAL A 4 0.92 -2.03 -6.71
CA VAL A 4 1.01 -0.57 -6.75
C VAL A 4 -0.38 -0.03 -6.47
N ALA A 5 -0.50 0.77 -5.41
CA ALA A 5 -1.72 1.50 -5.09
C ALA A 5 -1.49 2.98 -5.41
N LEU A 6 -2.37 3.55 -6.22
CA LEU A 6 -2.34 4.96 -6.63
C LEU A 6 -3.63 5.62 -6.17
N ASN A 7 -3.51 6.63 -5.32
CA ASN A 7 -4.64 7.46 -4.94
C ASN A 7 -4.54 8.80 -5.65
N THR A 8 -5.33 8.97 -6.70
CA THR A 8 -5.43 10.23 -7.44
C THR A 8 -6.48 11.17 -6.85
N GLY A 9 -7.14 10.80 -5.75
CA GLY A 9 -8.12 11.64 -5.06
C GLY A 9 -7.48 12.67 -4.14
N ASP A 10 -8.32 13.58 -3.64
CA ASP A 10 -7.92 14.63 -2.70
C ASP A 10 -8.07 14.23 -1.22
N PHE A 11 -8.43 12.96 -0.96
CA PHE A 11 -8.60 12.40 0.38
C PHE A 11 -7.90 11.05 0.51
N PRO A 12 -7.38 10.69 1.70
CA PRO A 12 -6.84 9.36 1.95
C PRO A 12 -7.86 8.26 1.66
N SER A 13 -7.41 7.13 1.12
CA SER A 13 -8.27 6.01 0.76
C SER A 13 -7.66 4.68 1.22
N ASP A 14 -8.51 3.80 1.75
CA ASP A 14 -8.12 2.45 2.14
C ASP A 14 -8.21 1.50 0.95
N VAL A 15 -7.19 0.64 0.82
CA VAL A 15 -7.11 -0.42 -0.19
C VAL A 15 -7.01 -1.75 0.55
N CYS A 16 -8.03 -2.58 0.39
CA CYS A 16 -8.02 -3.95 0.89
C CYS A 16 -7.08 -4.81 0.03
N LEU A 17 -6.21 -5.55 0.69
CA LEU A 17 -5.31 -6.51 0.06
C LEU A 17 -5.57 -7.89 0.64
N PRO A 18 -5.32 -8.97 -0.11
CA PRO A 18 -5.30 -10.31 0.49
C PRO A 18 -4.33 -10.34 1.67
N ALA A 19 -4.66 -11.11 2.72
CA ALA A 19 -3.75 -11.34 3.84
C ALA A 19 -2.36 -11.77 3.33
N GLY A 20 -1.31 -11.28 3.98
CA GLY A 20 0.07 -11.48 3.59
C GLY A 20 0.96 -10.29 3.96
N ASP A 21 2.10 -10.59 4.58
CA ASP A 21 3.02 -9.59 5.12
C ASP A 21 3.81 -8.91 4.00
N ARG A 22 3.63 -7.61 3.80
CA ARG A 22 4.23 -6.85 2.71
C ARG A 22 5.03 -5.66 3.21
N LEU A 23 6.06 -5.28 2.45
CA LEU A 23 6.88 -4.08 2.66
C LEU A 23 6.50 -3.03 1.63
N ASP A 24 6.18 -1.83 2.10
CA ASP A 24 6.12 -0.63 1.25
C ASP A 24 7.52 -0.11 0.98
N LEU A 25 7.94 -0.13 -0.29
CA LEU A 25 9.26 0.31 -0.73
C LEU A 25 9.44 1.83 -0.65
N LEU A 26 8.35 2.61 -0.59
CA LEU A 26 8.44 4.07 -0.49
C LEU A 26 8.62 4.54 0.95
N THR A 27 7.95 3.88 1.89
CA THR A 27 7.94 4.31 3.31
C THR A 27 8.71 3.38 4.25
N GLY A 28 9.07 2.18 3.80
CA GLY A 28 9.67 1.13 4.63
C GLY A 28 8.73 0.49 5.64
N LYS A 29 7.43 0.84 5.62
CA LYS A 29 6.43 0.31 6.54
C LYS A 29 5.96 -1.07 6.09
N ARG A 30 5.60 -1.91 7.07
CA ARG A 30 4.96 -3.20 6.83
C ARG A 30 3.44 -3.07 6.82
N ALA A 31 2.79 -3.87 5.99
CA ALA A 31 1.35 -3.93 5.86
C ALA A 31 0.87 -5.38 5.72
N ASP A 32 -0.26 -5.70 6.36
CA ASP A 32 -0.96 -6.98 6.23
C ASP A 32 -2.46 -6.71 6.06
N GLY A 33 -3.07 -7.34 5.06
CA GLY A 33 -4.52 -7.24 4.78
C GLY A 33 -5.03 -5.89 4.24
N GLY A 34 -4.20 -4.85 4.20
CA GLY A 34 -4.58 -3.58 3.58
C GLY A 34 -3.64 -2.43 3.89
N ILE A 35 -3.84 -1.30 3.19
CA ILE A 35 -3.11 -0.05 3.42
C ILE A 35 -4.03 1.16 3.25
N THR A 36 -3.69 2.27 3.91
CA THR A 36 -4.23 3.58 3.59
C THR A 36 -3.23 4.33 2.71
N VAL A 37 -3.66 4.81 1.55
CA VAL A 37 -2.85 5.66 0.66
C VAL A 37 -3.30 7.11 0.83
N GLY A 38 -2.35 8.02 1.05
CA GLY A 38 -2.61 9.45 1.19
C GLY A 38 -3.27 10.07 -0.05
N ALA A 39 -3.80 11.29 0.09
CA ALA A 39 -4.31 12.06 -1.04
C ALA A 39 -3.20 12.36 -2.04
N ARG A 40 -3.45 12.17 -3.34
CA ARG A 40 -2.48 12.38 -4.43
C ARG A 40 -1.16 11.62 -4.21
N ASP A 41 -1.24 10.43 -3.62
CA ASP A 41 -0.09 9.65 -3.16
C ASP A 41 -0.09 8.22 -3.74
N ALA A 42 1.00 7.49 -3.50
CA ALA A 42 1.21 6.13 -3.94
C ALA A 42 1.82 5.24 -2.85
N ALA A 43 1.59 3.94 -2.96
CA ALA A 43 2.31 2.92 -2.20
C ALA A 43 2.79 1.81 -3.13
N VAL A 44 3.99 1.28 -2.88
CA VAL A 44 4.60 0.23 -3.69
C VAL A 44 4.92 -0.96 -2.80
N LEU A 45 4.10 -1.99 -2.86
CA LEU A 45 4.17 -3.12 -1.94
C LEU A 45 4.75 -4.36 -2.60
N VAL A 46 5.69 -4.99 -1.90
CA VAL A 46 6.25 -6.30 -2.23
C VAL A 46 6.07 -7.26 -1.05
N PRO A 47 5.98 -8.59 -1.28
CA PRO A 47 6.06 -9.57 -0.22
C PRO A 47 7.30 -9.34 0.65
N SER A 48 7.15 -9.38 1.97
CA SER A 48 8.25 -9.18 2.94
C SER A 48 8.76 -10.50 3.56
N THR A 49 8.30 -11.62 3.00
CA THR A 49 8.64 -13.01 3.34
C THR A 49 9.08 -13.75 2.10
#